data_AF-A0A8B8CZU1-F1
#
_entry.id   AF-A0A8B8CZU1-F1
#
_cell.length_a   1.000
_cell.length_b   1.000
_cell.length_c   1.000
_cell.angle_alpha   90.00
_cell.angle_beta   90.00
_cell.angle_gamma   90.00
#
_symmetry.space_group_name_H-M   'P 1'
#
loop_
_entity.id
_entity.type
_entity.pdbx_description
1 polymer ?
#
loop_
_entity_poly.entity_id
_entity_poly.type
_entity_poly.pdbx_seq_one_letter_code
_entity_poly.pdbx_strand_id
1 'polypeptide(L)'
;MNHCQFLAYGLLKSFLKEVINQQLDETNKLLCSYHMKTVVFWVIQQNAVPIWCPQNFLAGFWVCFKLLLKWVYEGVCPNFFIPQNNLFLSKVHGSAQRSLFQQLHGLYEKGLVCLLQSPSIRSYITDVLYNPRLSICTDNDRIMSECDIDVELFREVLFNETLTTETLDHCIKLLYTIGRMIGSPLTQYQVVMVQRQTATILQRTVCTLNNMYTYTAPNKQMYIAHRMSCNMLKLAAKFGFISDMAYIAMYHYKMSRYREALSVIELTKVKLAQPGLMYREQVDPERYIEAVGGRSWSYKTRQARAYDIILYKDMCYINELISEQQSALENKRSALFIPLFVMLHFVEFLCYRHIDTTLAQTALEELQVLVHYDQGLYVNHLGRDISWEILGICQQMAGNLQAALYSFQHSLTQIPFHKIQSATQMRIQDLHIT
;
A
#
# COMPACT_ATOMS: atom_id res chain seq x y z
N MET A 1 -19.33 -11.99 15.84
CA MET A 1 -19.65 -10.79 15.04
C MET A 1 -18.65 -9.71 15.38
N ASN A 2 -18.04 -9.07 14.38
CA ASN A 2 -17.23 -7.87 14.58
C ASN A 2 -18.13 -6.62 14.73
N HIS A 3 -17.52 -5.45 14.97
CA HIS A 3 -18.27 -4.21 15.19
C HIS A 3 -19.15 -3.82 13.99
N CYS A 4 -18.65 -3.92 12.75
CA CYS A 4 -19.42 -3.56 11.56
C CYS A 4 -20.60 -4.53 11.31
N GLN A 5 -20.42 -5.82 11.56
CA GLN A 5 -21.49 -6.82 11.52
C GLN A 5 -22.58 -6.51 12.55
N PHE A 6 -22.18 -6.12 13.77
CA PHE A 6 -23.10 -5.71 14.82
C PHE A 6 -23.88 -4.44 14.43
N LEU A 7 -23.20 -3.43 13.88
CA LEU A 7 -23.84 -2.22 13.37
C LEU A 7 -24.81 -2.53 12.22
N ALA A 8 -24.48 -3.47 11.32
CA ALA A 8 -25.34 -3.82 10.21
C ALA A 8 -26.62 -4.50 10.70
N TYR A 9 -26.51 -5.39 11.69
CA TYR A 9 -27.66 -5.92 12.41
C TYR A 9 -28.47 -4.82 13.11
N GLY A 10 -27.81 -3.87 13.76
CA GLY A 10 -28.46 -2.71 14.38
C GLY A 10 -29.27 -1.89 13.38
N LEU A 11 -28.68 -1.60 12.22
CA LEU A 11 -29.32 -0.87 11.14
C LEU A 11 -30.54 -1.61 10.59
N LEU A 12 -30.42 -2.91 10.30
CA LEU A 12 -31.53 -3.76 9.88
C LEU A 12 -32.66 -3.79 10.92
N LYS A 13 -32.32 -3.87 12.21
CA LYS A 13 -33.29 -3.89 13.30
C LYS A 13 -34.04 -2.56 13.44
N SER A 14 -33.34 -1.44 13.34
CA SER A 14 -33.97 -0.10 13.35
C SER A 14 -34.85 0.09 12.12
N PHE A 15 -34.37 -0.29 10.94
CA PHE A 15 -35.14 -0.22 9.69
C PHE A 15 -36.39 -1.11 9.73
N LEU A 16 -36.28 -2.33 10.26
CA LEU A 16 -37.41 -3.22 10.51
C LEU A 16 -38.46 -2.54 11.39
N LYS A 17 -38.05 -1.93 12.50
CA LYS A 17 -38.96 -1.34 13.48
C LYS A 17 -39.66 -0.10 12.94
N GLU A 18 -38.90 0.79 12.31
CA GLU A 18 -39.36 2.15 11.99
C GLU A 18 -39.94 2.28 10.59
N VAL A 19 -39.63 1.34 9.68
CA VAL A 19 -40.06 1.40 8.28
C VAL A 19 -40.92 0.19 7.91
N ILE A 20 -40.42 -1.04 8.11
CA ILE A 20 -41.14 -2.24 7.68
C ILE A 20 -42.38 -2.51 8.55
N ASN A 21 -42.20 -2.46 9.88
CA ASN A 21 -43.27 -2.68 10.85
C ASN A 21 -43.95 -1.38 11.29
N GLN A 22 -43.76 -0.29 10.53
CA GLN A 22 -44.36 1.00 10.87
C GLN A 22 -45.88 0.87 10.93
N GLN A 23 -46.49 1.35 12.02
CA GLN A 23 -47.95 1.32 12.24
C GLN A 23 -48.59 -0.09 12.26
N LEU A 24 -47.80 -1.16 12.37
CA LEU A 24 -48.32 -2.52 12.56
C LEU A 24 -48.40 -2.89 14.04
N ASP A 25 -49.55 -3.39 14.46
CA ASP A 25 -49.73 -4.05 15.76
C ASP A 25 -48.93 -5.36 15.84
N GLU A 26 -48.59 -5.82 17.05
CA GLU A 26 -47.76 -7.02 17.27
C GLU A 26 -48.30 -8.28 16.56
N THR A 27 -49.62 -8.42 16.46
CA THR A 27 -50.27 -9.55 15.78
C THR A 27 -50.10 -9.50 14.26
N ASN A 28 -49.96 -8.31 13.68
CA ASN A 28 -49.84 -8.07 12.25
C ASN A 28 -48.38 -8.06 11.77
N LYS A 29 -47.40 -8.09 12.69
CA LYS A 29 -45.98 -8.15 12.34
C LYS A 29 -45.59 -9.51 11.79
N LEU A 30 -45.22 -9.52 10.51
CA LEU A 30 -44.74 -10.70 9.79
C LEU A 30 -43.24 -10.96 10.02
N LEU A 31 -42.46 -9.89 10.20
CA LEU A 31 -41.02 -9.94 10.45
C LEU A 31 -40.67 -9.45 11.85
N CYS A 32 -39.55 -9.95 12.39
CA CYS A 32 -39.08 -9.66 13.74
C CYS A 32 -37.55 -9.59 13.75
N SER A 33 -36.98 -9.13 14.87
CA SER A 33 -35.52 -8.96 15.01
C SER A 33 -34.74 -10.26 14.83
N TYR A 34 -35.34 -11.42 15.14
CA TYR A 34 -34.71 -12.72 14.94
C TYR A 34 -34.52 -13.06 13.45
N HIS A 35 -35.45 -12.64 12.58
CA HIS A 35 -35.28 -12.76 11.14
C HIS A 35 -34.09 -11.93 10.65
N MET A 36 -33.93 -10.69 11.13
CA MET A 36 -32.77 -9.84 10.78
C MET A 36 -31.45 -10.47 11.24
N LYS A 37 -31.44 -11.03 12.46
CA LYS A 37 -30.27 -11.74 13.00
C LYS A 37 -29.91 -12.96 12.15
N THR A 38 -30.92 -13.72 11.71
CA THR A 38 -30.76 -14.91 10.87
C THR A 38 -30.16 -14.54 9.52
N VAL A 39 -30.69 -13.49 8.86
CA VAL A 39 -30.12 -12.96 7.61
C VAL A 39 -28.64 -12.62 7.77
N VAL A 40 -28.28 -11.84 8.81
CA VAL A 40 -26.88 -11.44 9.03
C VAL A 40 -25.98 -12.65 9.24
N PHE A 41 -26.42 -13.65 10.00
CA PHE A 41 -25.62 -14.87 10.19
C PHE A 41 -25.40 -15.65 8.89
N TRP A 42 -26.42 -15.78 8.04
CA TRP A 42 -26.25 -16.44 6.74
C TRP A 42 -25.35 -15.66 5.79
N VAL A 43 -25.47 -14.32 5.73
CA VAL A 43 -24.56 -13.48 4.91
C VAL A 43 -23.12 -13.63 5.37
N ILE A 44 -22.87 -13.68 6.69
CA ILE A 44 -21.54 -13.91 7.26
C ILE A 44 -21.04 -15.31 6.88
N GLN A 45 -21.86 -16.36 7.08
CA GLN A 45 -21.46 -17.74 6.82
C GLN A 45 -21.14 -18.00 5.34
N GLN A 46 -21.86 -17.34 4.43
CA GLN A 46 -21.66 -17.46 2.99
C GLN A 46 -20.53 -16.57 2.45
N ASN A 47 -19.88 -15.77 3.31
CA ASN A 47 -18.88 -14.77 2.91
C ASN A 47 -19.36 -13.84 1.77
N ALA A 48 -20.66 -13.54 1.73
CA ALA A 48 -21.26 -12.71 0.68
C ALA A 48 -20.85 -11.23 0.77
N VAL A 49 -20.26 -10.82 1.90
CA VAL A 49 -19.55 -9.55 2.09
C VAL A 49 -18.11 -9.91 2.46
N PRO A 50 -17.13 -9.73 1.55
CA PRO A 50 -15.75 -10.16 1.78
C PRO A 50 -15.15 -9.58 3.05
N ILE A 51 -15.39 -8.28 3.29
CA ILE A 51 -14.93 -7.58 4.48
C ILE A 51 -16.02 -6.69 5.07
N TRP A 52 -16.22 -6.89 6.36
CA TRP A 52 -17.09 -6.07 7.20
C TRP A 52 -16.29 -4.94 7.84
N CYS A 53 -16.12 -3.83 7.10
CA CYS A 53 -15.47 -2.59 7.53
C CYS A 53 -16.42 -1.38 7.35
N PRO A 54 -16.09 -0.20 7.91
CA PRO A 54 -16.91 1.00 7.75
C PRO A 54 -17.16 1.39 6.28
N GLN A 55 -16.18 1.19 5.40
CA GLN A 55 -16.29 1.49 3.96
C GLN A 55 -17.34 0.63 3.26
N ASN A 56 -17.44 -0.64 3.64
CA ASN A 56 -18.41 -1.60 3.09
C ASN A 56 -19.71 -1.67 3.91
N PHE A 57 -19.91 -0.78 4.89
CA PHE A 57 -21.01 -0.88 5.85
C PHE A 57 -22.40 -0.89 5.19
N LEU A 58 -22.67 0.09 4.31
CA LEU A 58 -23.95 0.20 3.62
C LEU A 58 -24.14 -0.91 2.56
N ALA A 59 -23.06 -1.37 1.94
CA ALA A 59 -23.09 -2.53 1.06
C ALA A 59 -23.51 -3.80 1.84
N GLY A 60 -22.95 -4.01 3.03
CA GLY A 60 -23.30 -5.13 3.89
C GLY A 60 -24.77 -5.12 4.34
N PHE A 61 -25.31 -3.95 4.68
CA PHE A 61 -26.75 -3.77 4.89
C PHE A 61 -27.55 -4.16 3.65
N TRP A 62 -27.15 -3.67 2.47
CA TRP A 62 -27.88 -3.89 1.23
C TRP A 62 -27.88 -5.37 0.80
N VAL A 63 -26.76 -6.08 0.96
CA VAL A 63 -26.68 -7.53 0.74
C VAL A 63 -27.65 -8.28 1.66
N CYS A 64 -27.70 -7.92 2.94
CA CYS A 64 -28.66 -8.51 3.87
C CYS A 64 -30.11 -8.23 3.45
N PHE A 65 -30.40 -6.99 3.04
CA PHE A 65 -31.74 -6.60 2.60
C PHE A 65 -32.18 -7.36 1.34
N LYS A 66 -31.28 -7.51 0.34
CA LYS A 66 -31.54 -8.32 -0.86
C LYS A 66 -31.81 -9.79 -0.52
N LEU A 67 -31.03 -10.37 0.41
CA LEU A 67 -31.24 -11.75 0.85
C LEU A 67 -32.61 -11.92 1.53
N LEU A 68 -32.99 -10.99 2.41
CA LEU A 68 -34.30 -10.98 3.03
C LEU A 68 -35.43 -10.89 2.00
N LEU A 69 -35.31 -9.98 1.03
CA LEU A 69 -36.30 -9.83 -0.05
C LEU A 69 -36.44 -11.13 -0.86
N LYS A 70 -35.32 -11.76 -1.22
CA LYS A 70 -35.30 -13.06 -1.90
C LYS A 70 -36.01 -14.14 -1.08
N TRP A 71 -35.69 -14.24 0.21
CA TRP A 71 -36.33 -15.20 1.11
C TRP A 71 -37.84 -14.98 1.25
N VAL A 72 -38.30 -13.73 1.29
CA VAL A 72 -39.74 -13.42 1.31
C VAL A 72 -40.39 -13.79 -0.01
N TYR A 73 -39.73 -13.55 -1.14
CA TYR A 73 -40.21 -13.98 -2.45
C TYR A 73 -40.35 -15.52 -2.53
N GLU A 74 -39.35 -16.25 -2.08
CA GLU A 74 -39.32 -17.71 -2.09
C GLU A 74 -40.18 -18.35 -0.99
N GLY A 75 -40.55 -17.59 0.05
CA GLY A 75 -41.27 -18.09 1.23
C GLY A 75 -40.39 -18.94 2.15
N VAL A 76 -39.08 -18.76 2.10
CA VAL A 76 -38.09 -19.59 2.80
C VAL A 76 -37.13 -18.72 3.61
N CYS A 77 -37.12 -18.90 4.93
CA CYS A 77 -36.15 -18.31 5.85
C CYS A 77 -35.54 -19.43 6.71
N PRO A 78 -34.41 -20.01 6.30
CA PRO A 78 -33.83 -21.15 6.99
C PRO A 78 -33.26 -20.72 8.35
N ASN A 79 -33.66 -21.38 9.43
CA ASN A 79 -33.06 -21.13 10.74
C ASN A 79 -31.54 -21.39 10.68
N PHE A 80 -30.74 -20.50 11.27
CA PHE A 80 -29.29 -20.59 11.19
C PHE A 80 -28.69 -21.86 11.84
N PHE A 81 -29.29 -22.35 12.93
CA PHE A 81 -28.82 -23.55 13.62
C PHE A 81 -29.48 -24.84 13.11
N ILE A 82 -30.70 -24.74 12.58
CA ILE A 82 -31.48 -25.87 12.07
C ILE A 82 -32.01 -25.49 10.67
N PRO A 83 -31.18 -25.58 9.61
CA PRO A 83 -31.54 -25.06 8.29
C PRO A 83 -32.84 -25.62 7.69
N GLN A 84 -33.24 -26.83 8.10
CA GLN A 84 -34.49 -27.47 7.68
C GLN A 84 -35.73 -26.78 8.28
N ASN A 85 -35.58 -26.06 9.39
CA ASN A 85 -36.66 -25.33 10.03
C ASN A 85 -36.85 -23.96 9.36
N ASN A 86 -37.87 -23.87 8.49
CA ASN A 86 -38.25 -22.63 7.83
C ASN A 86 -39.03 -21.70 8.79
N LEU A 87 -38.41 -20.59 9.17
CA LEU A 87 -38.99 -19.58 10.08
C LEU A 87 -40.22 -18.86 9.51
N PHE A 88 -40.44 -18.91 8.19
CA PHE A 88 -41.57 -18.26 7.53
C PHE A 88 -42.83 -19.12 7.47
N LEU A 89 -42.73 -20.42 7.74
CA LEU A 89 -43.76 -21.42 7.48
C LEU A 89 -45.13 -21.07 8.11
N SER A 90 -45.15 -20.45 9.29
CA SER A 90 -46.39 -20.15 10.03
C SER A 90 -47.03 -18.79 9.71
N LYS A 91 -46.27 -17.78 9.28
CA LYS A 91 -46.75 -16.39 9.17
C LYS A 91 -46.58 -15.77 7.78
N VAL A 92 -45.58 -16.19 7.03
CA VAL A 92 -45.21 -15.56 5.75
C VAL A 92 -45.52 -16.51 4.61
N HIS A 93 -46.81 -16.67 4.33
CA HIS A 93 -47.33 -17.47 3.21
C HIS A 93 -48.58 -16.80 2.60
N GLY A 94 -48.97 -17.20 1.40
CA GLY A 94 -50.21 -16.75 0.77
C GLY A 94 -50.27 -15.24 0.52
N SER A 95 -51.38 -14.59 0.89
CA SER A 95 -51.58 -13.14 0.69
C SER A 95 -50.62 -12.29 1.54
N ALA A 96 -50.32 -12.73 2.77
CA ALA A 96 -49.40 -12.04 3.67
C ALA A 96 -47.98 -11.95 3.08
N GLN A 97 -47.51 -13.05 2.47
CA GLN A 97 -46.23 -13.08 1.77
C GLN A 97 -46.20 -12.12 0.58
N ARG A 98 -47.25 -12.10 -0.26
CA ARG A 98 -47.32 -11.21 -1.43
C ARG A 98 -47.31 -9.73 -1.02
N SER A 99 -48.08 -9.38 0.01
CA SER A 99 -48.12 -8.01 0.51
C SER A 99 -46.76 -7.58 1.10
N LEU A 100 -46.13 -8.45 1.90
CA LEU A 100 -44.79 -8.20 2.43
C LEU A 100 -43.75 -8.07 1.31
N PHE A 101 -43.80 -8.94 0.30
CA PHE A 101 -42.90 -8.87 -0.85
C PHE A 101 -43.07 -7.53 -1.60
N GLN A 102 -44.30 -7.12 -1.90
CA GLN A 102 -44.57 -5.83 -2.56
C GLN A 102 -44.03 -4.65 -1.76
N GLN A 103 -44.22 -4.65 -0.44
CA GLN A 103 -43.68 -3.62 0.45
C GLN A 103 -42.15 -3.58 0.40
N LEU A 104 -41.48 -4.73 0.56
CA LEU A 104 -40.02 -4.80 0.53
C LEU A 104 -39.45 -4.48 -0.86
N HIS A 105 -40.14 -4.87 -1.92
CA HIS A 105 -39.75 -4.57 -3.30
C HIS A 105 -39.85 -3.06 -3.59
N GLY A 106 -40.92 -2.38 -3.14
CA GLY A 106 -41.03 -0.93 -3.27
C GLY A 106 -39.97 -0.16 -2.48
N LEU A 107 -39.42 -0.74 -1.40
CA LEU A 107 -38.24 -0.21 -0.70
C LEU A 107 -36.95 -0.50 -1.49
N TYR A 108 -36.84 -1.68 -2.09
CA TYR A 108 -35.70 -2.08 -2.94
C TYR A 108 -35.53 -1.17 -4.15
N GLU A 109 -36.62 -0.84 -4.86
CA GLU A 109 -36.60 0.04 -6.04
C GLU A 109 -36.09 1.46 -5.74
N LYS A 110 -36.22 1.91 -4.49
CA LYS A 110 -35.69 3.21 -4.03
C LYS A 110 -34.19 3.18 -3.73
N GLY A 111 -33.53 2.01 -3.79
CA GLY A 111 -32.13 1.86 -3.42
C GLY A 111 -31.87 2.23 -1.95
N LEU A 112 -30.65 2.70 -1.65
CA LEU A 112 -30.29 3.14 -0.29
C LEU A 112 -31.07 4.37 0.19
N VAL A 113 -31.70 5.13 -0.71
CA VAL A 113 -32.57 6.27 -0.34
C VAL A 113 -33.74 5.82 0.53
N CYS A 114 -34.12 4.53 0.49
CA CYS A 114 -35.14 3.99 1.39
C CYS A 114 -34.77 4.16 2.89
N LEU A 115 -33.47 4.20 3.23
CA LEU A 115 -33.00 4.40 4.61
C LEU A 115 -33.42 5.76 5.19
N LEU A 116 -33.66 6.77 4.34
CA LEU A 116 -34.16 8.08 4.77
C LEU A 116 -35.59 8.02 5.34
N GLN A 117 -36.33 6.93 5.12
CA GLN A 117 -37.66 6.74 5.69
C GLN A 117 -37.62 6.48 7.21
N SER A 118 -36.50 5.99 7.75
CA SER A 118 -36.33 5.83 9.20
C SER A 118 -35.92 7.16 9.84
N PRO A 119 -36.69 7.69 10.82
CA PRO A 119 -36.33 8.91 11.54
C PRO A 119 -34.98 8.80 12.25
N SER A 120 -34.68 7.65 12.85
CA SER A 120 -33.43 7.45 13.61
C SER A 120 -32.19 7.31 12.73
N ILE A 121 -32.35 6.91 11.47
CA ILE A 121 -31.24 6.72 10.51
C ILE A 121 -31.02 7.98 9.66
N ARG A 122 -32.10 8.74 9.36
CA ARG A 122 -32.09 9.86 8.41
C ARG A 122 -30.97 10.86 8.65
N SER A 123 -30.78 11.32 9.88
CA SER A 123 -29.78 12.35 10.21
C SER A 123 -28.35 11.93 9.91
N TYR A 124 -28.03 10.62 10.02
CA TYR A 124 -26.69 10.11 9.80
C TYR A 124 -26.37 9.84 8.32
N ILE A 125 -27.39 9.60 7.50
CA ILE A 125 -27.19 9.10 6.13
C ILE A 125 -27.52 10.14 5.04
N THR A 126 -28.23 11.21 5.39
CA THR A 126 -28.62 12.27 4.43
C THR A 126 -27.39 12.86 3.73
N ASP A 127 -26.39 13.30 4.48
CA ASP A 127 -25.19 13.91 3.92
C ASP A 127 -24.36 12.91 3.09
N VAL A 128 -24.42 11.63 3.45
CA VAL A 128 -23.68 10.57 2.73
C VAL A 128 -24.33 10.30 1.37
N LEU A 129 -25.66 10.20 1.31
CA LEU A 129 -26.39 9.88 0.07
C LEU A 129 -26.44 11.04 -0.93
N TYR A 130 -26.42 12.28 -0.46
CA TYR A 130 -26.47 13.47 -1.32
C TYR A 130 -25.10 14.05 -1.67
N ASN A 131 -24.01 13.44 -1.20
CA ASN A 131 -22.67 13.92 -1.52
C ASN A 131 -22.21 13.39 -2.89
N PRO A 132 -22.07 14.26 -3.92
CA PRO A 132 -21.69 13.83 -5.27
C PRO A 132 -20.25 13.33 -5.37
N ARG A 133 -19.43 13.54 -4.33
CA ARG A 133 -18.03 13.06 -4.26
C ARG A 133 -17.92 11.64 -3.70
N LEU A 134 -19.00 11.11 -3.11
CA LEU A 134 -19.03 9.77 -2.52
C LEU A 134 -19.73 8.80 -3.49
N SER A 135 -19.02 7.75 -3.87
CA SER A 135 -19.58 6.61 -4.60
C SER A 135 -19.88 5.50 -3.59
N ILE A 136 -21.16 5.27 -3.28
CA ILE A 136 -21.56 4.15 -2.43
C ILE A 136 -21.82 2.94 -3.32
N CYS A 137 -20.95 1.95 -3.25
CA CYS A 137 -21.16 0.71 -3.98
C CYS A 137 -22.28 -0.11 -3.33
N THR A 138 -23.34 -0.38 -4.08
CA THR A 138 -24.44 -1.29 -3.70
C THR A 138 -24.49 -2.55 -4.56
N ASP A 139 -23.58 -2.63 -5.53
CA ASP A 139 -23.38 -3.79 -6.38
C ASP A 139 -22.49 -4.80 -5.64
N ASN A 140 -22.92 -6.06 -5.62
CA ASN A 140 -22.22 -7.10 -4.88
C ASN A 140 -20.84 -7.36 -5.51
N ASP A 141 -20.70 -7.12 -6.83
CA ASP A 141 -19.47 -7.36 -7.60
C ASP A 141 -18.42 -6.23 -7.47
N ARG A 142 -18.76 -5.12 -6.80
CA ARG A 142 -17.90 -3.93 -6.65
C ARG A 142 -17.64 -3.55 -5.18
N ILE A 143 -17.93 -4.46 -4.24
CA ILE A 143 -17.57 -4.28 -2.82
C ILE A 143 -16.05 -4.26 -2.70
N MET A 144 -15.48 -3.32 -1.92
CA MET A 144 -14.03 -3.24 -1.76
C MET A 144 -13.48 -4.56 -1.21
N SER A 145 -12.55 -5.16 -1.93
CA SER A 145 -11.81 -6.33 -1.50
C SER A 145 -10.77 -5.95 -0.44
N GLU A 146 -10.15 -6.95 0.19
CA GLU A 146 -9.08 -6.70 1.16
C GLU A 146 -7.88 -6.06 0.48
N CYS A 147 -7.62 -6.47 -0.77
CA CYS A 147 -6.59 -5.91 -1.61
C CYS A 147 -6.84 -4.41 -1.86
N ASP A 148 -8.07 -4.00 -2.18
CA ASP A 148 -8.39 -2.59 -2.44
C ASP A 148 -8.19 -1.72 -1.20
N ILE A 149 -8.59 -2.23 -0.03
CA ILE A 149 -8.39 -1.53 1.25
C ILE A 149 -6.90 -1.42 1.56
N ASP A 150 -6.14 -2.49 1.34
CA ASP A 150 -4.71 -2.52 1.60
C ASP A 150 -3.93 -1.58 0.67
N VAL A 151 -4.29 -1.51 -0.62
CA VAL A 151 -3.71 -0.55 -1.57
C VAL A 151 -3.88 0.87 -1.08
N GLU A 152 -5.11 1.25 -0.69
CA GLU A 152 -5.39 2.61 -0.23
C GLU A 152 -4.69 2.90 1.11
N LEU A 153 -4.68 1.93 2.03
CA LEU A 153 -3.98 2.06 3.30
C LEU A 153 -2.47 2.26 3.10
N PHE A 154 -1.83 1.48 2.24
CA PHE A 154 -0.40 1.61 2.01
C PHE A 154 -0.04 2.88 1.23
N ARG A 155 -0.94 3.36 0.37
CA ARG A 155 -0.84 4.67 -0.27
C ARG A 155 -0.86 5.78 0.79
N GLU A 156 -1.82 5.73 1.71
CA GLU A 156 -1.96 6.70 2.79
C GLU A 156 -0.77 6.68 3.76
N VAL A 157 -0.21 5.50 4.05
CA VAL A 157 0.99 5.33 4.87
C VAL A 157 2.21 5.99 4.24
N LEU A 158 2.34 5.93 2.92
CA LEU A 158 3.44 6.56 2.18
C LEU A 158 3.29 8.08 2.09
N PHE A 159 2.09 8.60 1.84
CA PHE A 159 1.88 10.05 1.70
C PHE A 159 1.91 10.80 3.03
N ASN A 160 1.52 10.15 4.14
CA ASN A 160 1.63 10.72 5.49
C ASN A 160 3.05 10.59 6.08
N GLU A 161 4.03 10.20 5.27
CA GLU A 161 5.44 10.22 5.64
C GLU A 161 5.97 11.68 5.62
N THR A 162 5.50 12.50 6.56
CA THR A 162 5.99 13.87 6.74
C THR A 162 7.31 13.84 7.48
N LEU A 163 8.43 14.00 6.78
CA LEU A 163 9.73 14.10 7.41
C LEU A 163 10.50 15.29 6.84
N THR A 164 10.48 16.39 7.59
CA THR A 164 11.37 17.56 7.44
C THR A 164 12.84 17.13 7.54
N THR A 165 13.78 18.02 7.22
CA THR A 165 15.21 17.78 7.45
C THR A 165 15.49 17.50 8.92
N GLU A 166 15.95 16.30 9.26
CA GLU A 166 16.15 15.88 10.66
C GLU A 166 17.64 15.89 11.02
N THR A 167 17.99 16.66 12.05
CA THR A 167 19.28 16.51 12.72
C THR A 167 19.30 15.20 13.51
N LEU A 168 20.50 14.69 13.85
CA LEU A 168 20.62 13.47 14.65
C LEU A 168 19.87 13.55 16.00
N ASP A 169 19.88 14.73 16.64
CA ASP A 169 19.11 15.00 17.86
C ASP A 169 17.59 14.85 17.64
N HIS A 170 17.09 15.30 16.49
CA HIS A 170 15.69 15.12 16.13
C HIS A 170 15.34 13.64 15.95
N CYS A 171 16.18 12.87 15.24
CA CYS A 171 15.99 11.43 15.08
C CYS A 171 15.93 10.69 16.42
N ILE A 172 16.82 11.04 17.37
CA ILE A 172 16.84 10.44 18.72
C ILE A 172 15.55 10.75 19.48
N LYS A 173 15.08 12.00 19.43
CA LYS A 173 13.82 12.42 20.07
C LYS A 173 12.60 11.68 19.50
N LEU A 174 12.56 11.47 18.18
CA LEU A 174 11.51 10.71 17.53
C LEU A 174 11.56 9.22 17.92
N LEU A 175 12.73 8.59 17.91
CA LEU A 175 12.88 7.18 18.35
C LEU A 175 12.47 7.00 19.82
N TYR A 176 12.80 7.95 20.68
CA TYR A 176 12.36 7.93 22.08
C TYR A 176 10.83 8.04 22.20
N THR A 177 10.22 8.93 21.42
CA THR A 177 8.76 9.10 21.39
C THR A 177 8.06 7.84 20.89
N ILE A 178 8.56 7.25 19.80
CA ILE A 178 8.08 5.96 19.27
C ILE A 178 8.21 4.87 20.33
N GLY A 179 9.34 4.80 21.04
CA GLY A 179 9.56 3.85 22.13
C GLY A 179 8.48 3.92 23.22
N ARG A 180 8.00 5.13 23.55
CA ARG A 180 6.89 5.33 24.49
C ARG A 180 5.53 4.93 23.91
N MET A 181 5.33 5.06 22.59
CA MET A 181 4.09 4.67 21.92
C MET A 181 3.91 3.15 21.83
N ILE A 182 5.00 2.36 21.84
CA ILE A 182 4.90 0.89 21.79
C ILE A 182 4.09 0.32 22.97
N GLY A 183 4.07 1.01 24.11
CA GLY A 183 3.30 0.61 25.29
C GLY A 183 1.84 1.08 25.31
N SER A 184 1.38 1.83 24.31
CA SER A 184 0.01 2.35 24.25
C SER A 184 -0.90 1.48 23.37
N PRO A 185 -2.24 1.52 23.56
CA PRO A 185 -3.17 0.78 22.72
C PRO A 185 -3.26 1.42 21.32
N LEU A 186 -2.41 0.97 20.41
CA LEU A 186 -2.39 1.41 19.01
C LEU A 186 -3.35 0.57 18.14
N THR A 187 -4.04 1.22 17.21
CA THR A 187 -4.78 0.51 16.15
C THR A 187 -3.81 -0.15 15.17
N GLN A 188 -4.27 -1.13 14.40
CA GLN A 188 -3.41 -1.79 13.39
C GLN A 188 -2.83 -0.78 12.37
N TYR A 189 -3.60 0.24 12.00
CA TYR A 189 -3.15 1.30 11.09
C TYR A 189 -2.01 2.11 11.72
N GLN A 190 -2.20 2.53 12.98
CA GLN A 190 -1.19 3.27 13.74
C GLN A 190 0.10 2.45 13.91
N VAL A 191 0.00 1.14 14.13
CA VAL A 191 1.18 0.26 14.20
C VAL A 191 1.98 0.30 12.90
N VAL A 192 1.32 0.23 11.74
CA VAL A 192 2.00 0.27 10.43
C VAL A 192 2.63 1.64 10.18
N MET A 193 1.90 2.72 10.50
CA MET A 193 2.42 4.08 10.42
C MET A 193 3.70 4.27 11.26
N VAL A 194 3.65 3.83 12.52
CA VAL A 194 4.81 3.90 13.43
C VAL A 194 5.96 3.06 12.91
N GLN A 195 5.70 1.85 12.39
CA GLN A 195 6.72 0.99 11.80
C GLN A 195 7.39 1.65 10.59
N ARG A 196 6.61 2.25 9.69
CA ARG A 196 7.13 2.95 8.51
C ARG A 196 7.99 4.15 8.92
N GLN A 197 7.48 5.00 9.80
CA GLN A 197 8.26 6.14 10.33
C GLN A 197 9.55 5.68 11.02
N THR A 198 9.49 4.61 11.81
CA THR A 198 10.68 4.01 12.45
C THR A 198 11.72 3.60 11.41
N ALA A 199 11.29 2.93 10.32
CA ALA A 199 12.19 2.49 9.26
C ALA A 199 12.91 3.69 8.62
N THR A 200 12.18 4.74 8.29
CA THR A 200 12.76 5.95 7.67
C THR A 200 13.70 6.69 8.61
N ILE A 201 13.33 6.86 9.89
CA ILE A 201 14.20 7.51 10.89
C ILE A 201 15.50 6.73 11.06
N LEU A 202 15.45 5.39 11.06
CA LEU A 202 16.63 4.54 11.14
C LEU A 202 17.53 4.70 9.90
N GLN A 203 16.96 4.69 8.69
CA GLN A 203 17.72 4.92 7.44
C GLN A 203 18.37 6.30 7.42
N ARG A 204 17.63 7.33 7.85
CA ARG A 204 18.11 8.72 7.95
C ARG A 204 19.26 8.84 8.95
N THR A 205 19.08 8.26 10.14
CA THR A 205 20.12 8.22 11.19
C THR A 205 21.41 7.61 10.65
N VAL A 206 21.31 6.51 9.91
CA VAL A 206 22.48 5.86 9.29
C VAL A 206 23.20 6.79 8.32
N CYS A 207 22.45 7.48 7.46
CA CYS A 207 23.03 8.41 6.48
C CYS A 207 23.74 9.58 7.16
N THR A 208 23.11 10.19 8.18
CA THR A 208 23.71 11.27 8.95
C THR A 208 24.96 10.81 9.69
N LEU A 209 24.93 9.65 10.36
CA LEU A 209 26.09 9.09 11.04
C LEU A 209 27.25 8.84 10.07
N ASN A 210 26.95 8.29 8.90
CA ASN A 210 27.98 8.01 7.90
C ASN A 210 28.68 9.30 7.45
N ASN A 211 27.91 10.35 7.14
CA ASN A 211 28.47 11.64 6.74
C ASN A 211 29.36 12.28 7.83
N MET A 212 29.04 12.07 9.11
CA MET A 212 29.86 12.60 10.22
C MET A 212 31.21 11.88 10.37
N TYR A 213 31.24 10.55 10.18
CA TYR A 213 32.41 9.73 10.53
C TYR A 213 33.33 9.38 9.34
N THR A 214 32.95 9.71 8.10
CA THR A 214 33.74 9.36 6.89
C THR A 214 35.09 10.09 6.83
N TYR A 215 35.27 11.24 7.52
CA TYR A 215 36.47 12.09 7.35
C TYR A 215 37.24 12.42 8.65
N THR A 216 36.71 12.10 9.84
CA THR A 216 37.20 12.70 11.10
C THR A 216 37.39 11.74 12.27
N ALA A 217 36.95 10.47 12.16
CA ALA A 217 36.95 9.56 13.31
C ALA A 217 38.14 8.58 13.35
N PRO A 218 38.67 8.28 14.54
CA PRO A 218 39.58 7.15 14.76
C PRO A 218 38.95 5.80 14.36
N ASN A 219 39.76 4.85 13.91
CA ASN A 219 39.34 3.51 13.43
C ASN A 219 38.34 2.78 14.36
N LYS A 220 38.49 2.90 15.69
CA LYS A 220 37.58 2.27 16.66
C LYS A 220 36.17 2.86 16.61
N GLN A 221 36.04 4.19 16.45
CA GLN A 221 34.75 4.87 16.36
C GLN A 221 34.05 4.56 15.03
N MET A 222 34.82 4.49 13.94
CA MET A 222 34.30 4.04 12.63
C MET A 222 33.70 2.63 12.70
N TYR A 223 34.40 1.69 13.35
CA TYR A 223 33.88 0.32 13.52
C TYR A 223 32.57 0.27 14.30
N ILE A 224 32.47 1.04 15.39
CA ILE A 224 31.24 1.13 16.20
C ILE A 224 30.10 1.73 15.37
N ALA A 225 30.35 2.85 14.68
CA ALA A 225 29.36 3.52 13.83
C ALA A 225 28.88 2.59 12.69
N HIS A 226 29.79 1.84 12.08
CA HIS A 226 29.45 0.85 11.06
C HIS A 226 28.56 -0.26 11.61
N ARG A 227 28.92 -0.84 12.76
CA ARG A 227 28.12 -1.90 13.40
C ARG A 227 26.71 -1.40 13.78
N MET A 228 26.62 -0.18 14.32
CA MET A 228 25.34 0.45 14.62
C MET A 228 24.51 0.66 13.35
N SER A 229 25.13 1.17 12.28
CA SER A 229 24.46 1.43 11.01
C SER A 229 23.87 0.15 10.40
N CYS A 230 24.65 -0.93 10.35
CA CYS A 230 24.17 -2.24 9.89
C CYS A 230 22.97 -2.75 10.71
N ASN A 231 23.00 -2.58 12.04
CA ASN A 231 21.89 -2.99 12.90
C ASN A 231 20.63 -2.14 12.66
N MET A 232 20.81 -0.82 12.50
CA MET A 232 19.71 0.12 12.22
C MET A 232 19.06 -0.18 10.86
N LEU A 233 19.84 -0.43 9.81
CA LEU A 233 19.28 -0.77 8.50
C LEU A 233 18.58 -2.14 8.49
N LYS A 234 19.10 -3.14 9.21
CA LYS A 234 18.41 -4.43 9.39
C LYS A 234 17.07 -4.27 10.12
N LEU A 235 17.01 -3.39 11.13
CA LEU A 235 15.75 -3.04 11.79
C LEU A 235 14.81 -2.27 10.86
N ALA A 236 15.33 -1.33 10.06
CA ALA A 236 14.53 -0.61 9.07
C ALA A 236 13.89 -1.57 8.07
N ALA A 237 14.64 -2.51 7.50
CA ALA A 237 14.10 -3.54 6.60
C ALA A 237 13.10 -4.50 7.29
N LYS A 238 13.17 -4.66 8.61
CA LYS A 238 12.20 -5.46 9.38
C LYS A 238 10.88 -4.70 9.63
N PHE A 239 10.92 -3.38 9.76
CA PHE A 239 9.72 -2.57 9.97
C PHE A 239 9.12 -2.07 8.65
N GLY A 240 9.94 -1.95 7.62
CA GLY A 240 9.60 -1.43 6.32
C GLY A 240 9.21 -2.48 5.28
N PHE A 241 9.20 -2.02 4.04
CA PHE A 241 8.88 -2.78 2.83
C PHE A 241 10.04 -3.68 2.40
N ILE A 242 9.78 -4.59 1.46
CA ILE A 242 10.85 -5.39 0.83
C ILE A 242 11.88 -4.46 0.18
N SER A 243 11.44 -3.35 -0.42
CA SER A 243 12.32 -2.35 -1.02
C SER A 243 13.29 -1.71 -0.04
N ASP A 244 13.00 -1.71 1.27
CA ASP A 244 13.90 -1.14 2.27
C ASP A 244 15.20 -1.94 2.43
N MET A 245 15.27 -3.17 1.90
CA MET A 245 16.50 -3.96 1.81
C MET A 245 17.52 -3.34 0.84
N ALA A 246 17.08 -2.57 -0.17
CA ALA A 246 17.98 -1.88 -1.09
C ALA A 246 18.87 -0.85 -0.36
N TYR A 247 18.40 -0.22 0.73
CA TYR A 247 19.23 0.68 1.53
C TYR A 247 20.38 -0.05 2.24
N ILE A 248 20.19 -1.32 2.61
CA ILE A 248 21.27 -2.17 3.14
C ILE A 248 22.31 -2.42 2.03
N ALA A 249 21.86 -2.74 0.82
CA ALA A 249 22.74 -2.97 -0.32
C ALA A 249 23.56 -1.72 -0.69
N MET A 250 22.91 -0.55 -0.81
CA MET A 250 23.58 0.73 -1.04
C MET A 250 24.60 1.06 0.04
N TYR A 251 24.27 0.81 1.32
CA TYR A 251 25.21 1.02 2.42
C TYR A 251 26.43 0.09 2.33
N HIS A 252 26.24 -1.19 2.03
CA HIS A 252 27.34 -2.12 1.84
C HIS A 252 28.22 -1.74 0.64
N TYR A 253 27.61 -1.32 -0.48
CA TYR A 253 28.35 -0.78 -1.62
C TYR A 253 29.23 0.41 -1.21
N LYS A 254 28.65 1.40 -0.53
CA LYS A 254 29.37 2.59 -0.04
C LYS A 254 30.52 2.23 0.90
N MET A 255 30.42 1.12 1.63
CA MET A 255 31.45 0.59 2.53
C MET A 255 32.44 -0.36 1.83
N SER A 256 32.42 -0.44 0.49
CA SER A 256 33.25 -1.35 -0.32
C SER A 256 33.06 -2.84 0.00
N ARG A 257 31.90 -3.20 0.57
CA ARG A 257 31.50 -4.57 0.90
C ARG A 257 30.64 -5.16 -0.20
N TYR A 258 31.24 -5.27 -1.37
CA TYR A 258 30.54 -5.60 -2.62
C TYR A 258 29.85 -6.97 -2.57
N ARG A 259 30.47 -7.98 -1.96
CA ARG A 259 29.89 -9.32 -1.83
C ARG A 259 28.66 -9.33 -0.92
N GLU A 260 28.70 -8.59 0.19
CA GLU A 260 27.56 -8.45 1.08
C GLU A 260 26.42 -7.65 0.45
N ALA A 261 26.73 -6.60 -0.32
CA ALA A 261 25.74 -5.84 -1.08
C ALA A 261 25.00 -6.74 -2.09
N LEU A 262 25.74 -7.53 -2.87
CA LEU A 262 25.19 -8.49 -3.83
C LEU A 262 24.33 -9.55 -3.14
N SER A 263 24.78 -10.10 -2.00
CA SER A 263 23.99 -11.07 -1.22
C SER A 263 22.64 -10.51 -0.78
N VAL A 264 22.57 -9.23 -0.41
CA VAL A 264 21.33 -8.56 -0.04
C VAL A 264 20.44 -8.32 -1.28
N ILE A 265 21.02 -7.94 -2.41
CA ILE A 265 20.29 -7.79 -3.68
C ILE A 265 19.63 -9.10 -4.08
N GLU A 266 20.36 -10.21 -4.05
CA GLU A 266 19.83 -11.54 -4.37
C GLU A 266 18.67 -11.93 -3.45
N LEU A 267 18.82 -11.74 -2.14
CA LEU A 267 17.74 -11.99 -1.18
C LEU A 267 16.52 -11.09 -1.44
N THR A 268 16.75 -9.86 -1.88
CA THR A 268 15.68 -8.91 -2.22
C THR A 268 14.95 -9.37 -3.49
N LYS A 269 15.67 -9.75 -4.55
CA LYS A 269 15.09 -10.29 -5.79
C LYS A 269 14.23 -11.54 -5.52
N VAL A 270 14.70 -12.47 -4.67
CA VAL A 270 13.93 -13.65 -4.26
C VAL A 270 12.61 -13.29 -3.57
N LYS A 271 12.61 -12.23 -2.75
CA LYS A 271 11.39 -11.72 -2.10
C LYS A 271 10.45 -11.02 -3.08
N LEU A 272 10.99 -10.27 -4.03
CA LEU A 272 10.21 -9.58 -5.06
C LEU A 272 9.58 -10.56 -6.06
N ALA A 273 10.18 -11.73 -6.27
CA ALA A 273 9.64 -12.79 -7.13
C ALA A 273 8.48 -13.58 -6.48
N GLN A 274 8.16 -13.36 -5.19
CA GLN A 274 7.07 -14.07 -4.53
C GLN A 274 5.70 -13.67 -5.11
N PRO A 275 4.73 -14.60 -5.19
CA PRO A 275 3.38 -14.29 -5.63
C PRO A 275 2.71 -13.29 -4.68
N GLY A 276 1.83 -12.47 -5.23
CA GLY A 276 1.11 -11.46 -4.46
C GLY A 276 1.95 -10.23 -4.10
N LEU A 277 3.05 -9.94 -4.81
CA LEU A 277 3.75 -8.68 -4.66
C LEU A 277 2.85 -7.51 -5.09
N MET A 278 2.65 -6.55 -4.19
CA MET A 278 2.11 -5.22 -4.45
C MET A 278 3.25 -4.23 -4.64
N TYR A 279 3.54 -3.88 -5.90
CA TYR A 279 4.53 -2.87 -6.27
C TYR A 279 3.82 -1.56 -6.58
N ARG A 280 4.10 -0.50 -5.81
CA ARG A 280 3.41 0.80 -5.95
C ARG A 280 1.89 0.66 -5.79
N GLU A 281 1.09 0.75 -6.83
CA GLU A 281 -0.36 0.52 -6.72
C GLU A 281 -0.81 -0.69 -7.54
N GLN A 282 0.17 -1.38 -8.15
CA GLN A 282 -0.06 -2.50 -9.05
C GLN A 282 0.05 -3.79 -8.25
N VAL A 283 -0.99 -4.60 -8.34
CA VAL A 283 -1.11 -5.89 -7.65
C VAL A 283 -2.16 -6.72 -8.36
N ASP A 284 -1.90 -8.02 -8.47
CA ASP A 284 -2.91 -9.00 -8.84
C ASP A 284 -3.73 -9.34 -7.58
N PRO A 285 -5.02 -8.97 -7.50
CA PRO A 285 -5.80 -9.14 -6.27
C PRO A 285 -5.92 -10.59 -5.84
N GLU A 286 -6.10 -11.53 -6.77
CA GLU A 286 -6.29 -12.95 -6.45
C GLU A 286 -5.02 -13.54 -5.82
N ARG A 287 -3.87 -13.32 -6.47
CA ARG A 287 -2.56 -13.78 -5.97
C ARG A 287 -2.18 -13.10 -4.66
N TYR A 288 -2.54 -11.83 -4.48
CA TYR A 288 -2.29 -11.10 -3.23
C TYR A 288 -3.09 -11.70 -2.06
N ILE A 289 -4.39 -11.94 -2.26
CA ILE A 289 -5.25 -12.53 -1.24
C ILE A 289 -4.83 -13.97 -0.92
N GLU A 290 -4.47 -14.76 -1.92
CA GLU A 290 -3.94 -16.11 -1.72
C GLU A 290 -2.66 -16.09 -0.87
N ALA A 291 -1.73 -15.17 -1.17
CA ALA A 291 -0.44 -15.11 -0.49
C ALA A 291 -0.52 -14.53 0.94
N VAL A 292 -1.29 -13.45 1.13
CA VAL A 292 -1.26 -12.65 2.37
C VAL A 292 -2.62 -12.22 2.91
N GLY A 293 -3.73 -12.70 2.35
CA GLY A 293 -5.08 -12.43 2.83
C GLY A 293 -5.30 -12.81 4.30
N GLY A 294 -6.06 -12.00 5.03
CA GLY A 294 -6.33 -12.14 6.46
C GLY A 294 -5.11 -11.91 7.38
N ARG A 295 -3.91 -11.66 6.84
CA ARG A 295 -2.70 -11.37 7.64
C ARG A 295 -2.70 -9.92 8.12
N SER A 296 -1.93 -9.65 9.18
CA SER A 296 -1.76 -8.28 9.66
C SER A 296 -1.04 -7.40 8.63
N TRP A 297 -1.35 -6.11 8.61
CA TRP A 297 -0.68 -5.17 7.71
C TRP A 297 0.84 -5.15 7.90
N SER A 298 1.35 -5.24 9.14
CA SER A 298 2.80 -5.39 9.38
C SER A 298 3.42 -6.61 8.70
N TYR A 299 2.68 -7.72 8.59
CA TYR A 299 3.15 -8.90 7.88
C TYR A 299 3.17 -8.64 6.36
N LYS A 300 2.09 -8.10 5.82
CA LYS A 300 1.94 -7.74 4.40
C LYS A 300 3.03 -6.79 3.93
N THR A 301 3.32 -5.74 4.71
CA THR A 301 4.43 -4.80 4.52
C THR A 301 5.77 -5.50 4.26
N ARG A 302 6.11 -6.54 5.04
CA ARG A 302 7.41 -7.24 4.94
C ARG A 302 7.50 -8.32 3.86
N GLN A 303 6.36 -8.81 3.38
CA GLN A 303 6.31 -10.03 2.56
C GLN A 303 5.72 -9.80 1.17
N ALA A 304 4.94 -8.73 0.98
CA ALA A 304 4.18 -8.51 -0.23
C ALA A 304 4.17 -7.03 -0.66
N ARG A 305 4.97 -6.15 -0.04
CA ARG A 305 5.00 -4.73 -0.36
C ARG A 305 6.38 -4.28 -0.81
N ALA A 306 6.41 -3.58 -1.94
CA ALA A 306 7.58 -2.89 -2.45
C ALA A 306 7.20 -1.53 -3.06
N TYR A 307 8.12 -0.58 -3.01
CA TYR A 307 7.94 0.76 -3.56
C TYR A 307 9.25 1.29 -4.13
N ASP A 308 9.17 2.39 -4.88
CA ASP A 308 10.33 3.12 -5.41
C ASP A 308 11.26 3.55 -4.25
N ILE A 309 12.55 3.61 -4.53
CA ILE A 309 13.58 4.05 -3.59
C ILE A 309 13.60 5.57 -3.54
N ILE A 310 13.48 6.12 -2.33
CA ILE A 310 13.50 7.56 -2.09
C ILE A 310 14.89 7.96 -1.61
N LEU A 311 15.57 8.80 -2.38
CA LEU A 311 16.84 9.42 -1.99
C LEU A 311 16.60 10.89 -1.62
N TYR A 312 16.53 11.17 -0.33
CA TYR A 312 16.37 12.55 0.16
C TYR A 312 17.59 13.41 -0.14
N LYS A 313 17.35 14.68 -0.48
CA LYS A 313 18.36 15.65 -0.94
C LYS A 313 19.50 15.93 0.06
N ASP A 314 19.23 15.82 1.36
CA ASP A 314 20.20 16.17 2.41
C ASP A 314 21.12 15.01 2.78
N MET A 315 21.07 13.90 2.03
CA MET A 315 21.74 12.65 2.34
C MET A 315 22.44 12.09 1.11
N CYS A 316 23.72 11.73 1.29
CA CYS A 316 24.52 11.07 0.26
C CYS A 316 24.40 9.55 0.43
N TYR A 317 23.53 8.92 -0.35
CA TYR A 317 23.34 7.46 -0.34
C TYR A 317 24.36 6.75 -1.22
N ILE A 318 24.54 7.23 -2.45
CA ILE A 318 25.41 6.68 -3.48
C ILE A 318 26.12 7.83 -4.18
N ASN A 319 27.44 7.73 -4.35
CA ASN A 319 28.26 8.87 -4.77
C ASN A 319 28.04 9.20 -6.25
N GLU A 320 27.70 8.20 -7.04
CA GLU A 320 27.47 8.26 -8.48
C GLU A 320 26.26 9.13 -8.85
N LEU A 321 25.35 9.41 -7.90
CA LEU A 321 24.16 10.23 -8.08
C LEU A 321 24.22 11.62 -7.42
N ILE A 322 25.40 12.06 -6.97
CA ILE A 322 25.55 13.36 -6.28
C ILE A 322 25.12 14.52 -7.17
N SER A 323 25.51 14.52 -8.45
CA SER A 323 25.17 15.59 -9.40
C SER A 323 23.65 15.72 -9.59
N GLU A 324 22.96 14.58 -9.72
CA GLU A 324 21.51 14.52 -9.88
C GLU A 324 20.78 14.99 -8.62
N GLN A 325 21.28 14.60 -7.43
CA GLN A 325 20.73 15.08 -6.15
C GLN A 325 20.91 16.59 -5.98
N GLN A 326 22.06 17.15 -6.38
CA GLN A 326 22.34 18.59 -6.32
C GLN A 326 21.45 19.37 -7.30
N SER A 327 21.34 18.90 -8.54
CA SER A 327 20.45 19.51 -9.54
C SER A 327 18.99 19.51 -9.08
N ALA A 328 18.51 18.40 -8.52
CA ALA A 328 17.17 18.31 -7.95
C ALA A 328 16.97 19.29 -6.77
N LEU A 329 17.98 19.43 -5.90
CA LEU A 329 17.96 20.37 -4.77
C LEU A 329 17.85 21.84 -5.24
N GLU A 330 18.66 22.25 -6.21
CA GLU A 330 18.63 23.58 -6.81
C GLU A 330 17.24 23.91 -7.39
N ASN A 331 16.59 22.90 -7.97
CA ASN A 331 15.25 22.99 -8.55
C ASN A 331 14.11 22.76 -7.53
N LYS A 332 14.39 22.86 -6.23
CA LYS A 332 13.41 22.75 -5.13
C LYS A 332 12.69 21.40 -5.06
N ARG A 333 13.31 20.31 -5.53
CA ARG A 333 12.82 18.94 -5.28
C ARG A 333 13.31 18.43 -3.92
N SER A 334 12.46 17.67 -3.24
CA SER A 334 12.75 17.15 -1.89
C SER A 334 13.54 15.84 -1.90
N ALA A 335 13.43 15.05 -2.97
CA ALA A 335 14.06 13.74 -3.11
C ALA A 335 14.11 13.31 -4.59
N LEU A 336 14.94 12.30 -4.87
CA LEU A 336 14.85 11.48 -6.08
C LEU A 336 14.01 10.23 -5.79
N PHE A 337 13.09 9.89 -6.69
CA PHE A 337 12.25 8.70 -6.65
C PHE A 337 12.72 7.73 -7.74
N ILE A 338 13.57 6.78 -7.35
CA ILE A 338 14.21 5.86 -8.28
C ILE A 338 13.43 4.53 -8.29
N PRO A 339 12.99 4.04 -9.45
CA PRO A 339 12.35 2.73 -9.53
C PRO A 339 13.19 1.64 -8.87
N LEU A 340 12.57 0.78 -8.06
CA LEU A 340 13.29 -0.22 -7.25
C LEU A 340 14.19 -1.11 -8.10
N PHE A 341 13.67 -1.63 -9.20
CA PHE A 341 14.40 -2.53 -10.08
C PHE A 341 15.58 -1.84 -10.76
N VAL A 342 15.44 -0.56 -11.12
CA VAL A 342 16.54 0.27 -11.64
C VAL A 342 17.63 0.41 -10.58
N MET A 343 17.25 0.71 -9.32
CA MET A 343 18.22 0.82 -8.22
C MET A 343 18.93 -0.52 -7.94
N LEU A 344 18.21 -1.65 -7.99
CA LEU A 344 18.82 -2.97 -7.77
C LEU A 344 19.87 -3.29 -8.83
N HIS A 345 19.54 -3.15 -10.12
CA HIS A 345 20.51 -3.39 -11.19
C HIS A 345 21.65 -2.37 -11.16
N PHE A 346 21.38 -1.12 -10.77
CA PHE A 346 22.42 -0.10 -10.63
C PHE A 346 23.45 -0.47 -9.56
N VAL A 347 23.02 -0.80 -8.34
CA VAL A 347 23.93 -1.18 -7.25
C VAL A 347 24.63 -2.50 -7.57
N GLU A 348 23.94 -3.43 -8.24
CA GLU A 348 24.52 -4.69 -8.71
C GLU A 348 25.65 -4.47 -9.72
N PHE A 349 25.42 -3.66 -10.75
CA PHE A 349 26.43 -3.25 -11.72
C PHE A 349 27.65 -2.62 -11.02
N LEU A 350 27.41 -1.66 -10.13
CA LEU A 350 28.46 -0.98 -9.39
C LEU A 350 29.29 -1.95 -8.54
N CYS A 351 28.66 -2.93 -7.88
CA CYS A 351 29.39 -3.94 -7.13
C CYS A 351 30.20 -4.87 -8.03
N TYR A 352 29.62 -5.37 -9.12
CA TYR A 352 30.31 -6.29 -10.02
C TYR A 352 31.48 -5.65 -10.74
N ARG A 353 31.45 -4.35 -11.05
CA ARG A 353 32.63 -3.65 -11.59
C ARG A 353 33.91 -3.84 -10.77
N HIS A 354 33.78 -4.08 -9.47
CA HIS A 354 34.90 -4.31 -8.56
C HIS A 354 35.21 -5.80 -8.31
N ILE A 355 34.36 -6.72 -8.79
CA ILE A 355 34.50 -8.16 -8.55
C ILE A 355 34.71 -8.93 -9.85
N ASP A 356 33.85 -8.71 -10.85
CA ASP A 356 33.76 -9.47 -12.08
C ASP A 356 33.17 -8.59 -13.21
N THR A 357 34.00 -8.28 -14.20
CA THR A 357 33.61 -7.43 -15.34
C THR A 357 32.56 -8.08 -16.24
N THR A 358 32.52 -9.41 -16.32
CA THR A 358 31.52 -10.14 -17.12
C THR A 358 30.15 -10.01 -16.49
N LEU A 359 30.07 -10.22 -15.17
CA LEU A 359 28.82 -10.05 -14.43
C LEU A 359 28.37 -8.57 -14.38
N ALA A 360 29.32 -7.63 -14.38
CA ALA A 360 29.00 -6.21 -14.50
C ALA A 360 28.32 -5.93 -15.85
N GLN A 361 28.83 -6.49 -16.94
CA GLN A 361 28.23 -6.34 -18.26
C GLN A 361 26.83 -6.97 -18.31
N THR A 362 26.62 -8.15 -17.72
CA THR A 362 25.28 -8.75 -17.61
C THR A 362 24.29 -7.85 -16.86
N ALA A 363 24.69 -7.31 -15.70
CA ALA A 363 23.82 -6.42 -14.92
C ALA A 363 23.47 -5.12 -15.69
N LEU A 364 24.41 -4.60 -16.49
CA LEU A 364 24.17 -3.45 -17.37
C LEU A 364 23.18 -3.77 -18.49
N GLU A 365 23.28 -4.95 -19.09
CA GLU A 365 22.34 -5.41 -20.13
C GLU A 365 20.93 -5.59 -19.56
N GLU A 366 20.79 -6.16 -18.37
CA GLU A 366 19.50 -6.26 -17.67
C GLU A 366 18.90 -4.88 -17.38
N LEU A 367 19.70 -3.94 -16.88
CA LEU A 367 19.28 -2.55 -16.68
C LEU A 367 18.84 -1.91 -18.01
N GLN A 368 19.59 -2.13 -19.09
CA GLN A 368 19.26 -1.60 -20.40
C GLN A 368 17.91 -2.14 -20.89
N VAL A 369 17.68 -3.44 -20.78
CA VAL A 369 16.40 -4.08 -21.16
C VAL A 369 15.25 -3.48 -20.36
N LEU A 370 15.42 -3.34 -19.04
CA LEU A 370 14.42 -2.75 -18.16
C LEU A 370 14.05 -1.32 -18.59
N VAL A 371 15.04 -0.45 -18.80
CA VAL A 371 14.80 0.97 -19.11
C VAL A 371 14.18 1.16 -20.50
N HIS A 372 14.61 0.37 -21.48
CA HIS A 372 14.14 0.49 -22.87
C HIS A 372 12.74 -0.09 -23.07
N TYR A 373 12.45 -1.26 -22.51
CA TYR A 373 11.30 -2.06 -22.93
C TYR A 373 10.17 -2.13 -21.90
N ASP A 374 10.41 -1.75 -20.64
CA ASP A 374 9.34 -1.75 -19.63
C ASP A 374 8.18 -0.82 -20.04
N GLN A 375 6.96 -1.35 -19.92
CA GLN A 375 5.73 -0.66 -20.32
C GLN A 375 5.04 0.05 -19.14
N GLY A 376 5.81 0.48 -18.12
CA GLY A 376 5.30 1.18 -16.96
C GLY A 376 4.92 0.28 -15.79
N LEU A 377 5.30 -1.01 -15.83
CA LEU A 377 5.12 -1.95 -14.73
C LEU A 377 6.16 -1.68 -13.65
N TYR A 378 7.44 -1.70 -14.02
CA TYR A 378 8.54 -1.48 -13.08
C TYR A 378 9.09 -0.06 -13.13
N VAL A 379 9.07 0.57 -14.31
CA VAL A 379 9.59 1.92 -14.55
C VAL A 379 8.43 2.84 -14.91
N ASN A 380 7.85 3.48 -13.90
CA ASN A 380 6.77 4.44 -14.11
C ASN A 380 7.22 5.61 -14.99
N HIS A 381 6.28 6.17 -15.76
CA HIS A 381 6.55 7.32 -16.65
C HIS A 381 7.19 8.53 -15.94
N LEU A 382 6.86 8.78 -14.66
CA LEU A 382 7.48 9.85 -13.86
C LEU A 382 8.93 9.52 -13.44
N GLY A 383 9.30 8.25 -13.37
CA GLY A 383 10.65 7.80 -13.02
C GLY A 383 11.58 7.60 -14.21
N ARG A 384 11.11 7.85 -15.44
CA ARG A 384 11.89 7.54 -16.65
C ARG A 384 13.11 8.45 -16.84
N ASP A 385 13.02 9.73 -16.50
CA ASP A 385 14.15 10.67 -16.61
C ASP A 385 15.37 10.16 -15.82
N ILE A 386 15.20 9.88 -14.52
CA ILE A 386 16.29 9.35 -13.68
C ILE A 386 16.72 7.93 -14.07
N SER A 387 15.82 7.11 -14.64
CA SER A 387 16.16 5.75 -15.07
C SER A 387 17.09 5.75 -16.28
N TRP A 388 16.83 6.62 -17.25
CA TRP A 388 17.72 6.85 -18.39
C TRP A 388 19.05 7.46 -17.95
N GLU A 389 19.02 8.38 -16.98
CA GLU A 389 20.23 8.95 -16.38
C GLU A 389 21.13 7.86 -15.77
N ILE A 390 20.55 6.99 -14.93
CA ILE A 390 21.27 5.90 -14.26
C ILE A 390 21.86 4.93 -15.30
N LEU A 391 21.12 4.60 -16.35
CA LEU A 391 21.63 3.77 -17.44
C LEU A 391 22.83 4.44 -18.14
N GLY A 392 22.74 5.72 -18.44
CA GLY A 392 23.83 6.51 -19.03
C GLY A 392 25.08 6.53 -18.15
N ILE A 393 24.92 6.71 -16.84
CA ILE A 393 26.02 6.65 -15.86
C ILE A 393 26.72 5.28 -15.93
N CYS A 394 25.96 4.18 -15.95
CA CYS A 394 26.53 2.84 -16.03
C CYS A 394 27.29 2.60 -17.34
N GLN A 395 26.72 3.03 -18.47
CA GLN A 395 27.35 2.91 -19.80
C GLN A 395 28.64 3.73 -19.89
N GLN A 396 28.64 4.95 -19.35
CA GLN A 396 29.82 5.80 -19.28
C GLN A 396 30.91 5.12 -18.45
N MET A 397 30.55 4.61 -17.27
CA MET A 397 31.49 3.87 -16.41
C MET A 397 32.06 2.64 -17.13
N ALA A 398 31.24 1.92 -17.91
CA ALA A 398 31.67 0.76 -18.71
C ALA A 398 32.53 1.13 -19.94
N GLY A 399 32.71 2.42 -20.24
CA GLY A 399 33.50 2.91 -21.36
C GLY A 399 32.74 3.00 -22.69
N ASN A 400 31.42 2.75 -22.70
CA ASN A 400 30.59 2.89 -23.90
C ASN A 400 30.00 4.31 -23.98
N LEU A 401 30.84 5.27 -24.37
CA LEU A 401 30.48 6.69 -24.42
C LEU A 401 29.33 6.99 -25.39
N GLN A 402 29.24 6.25 -26.50
CA GLN A 402 28.17 6.42 -27.48
C GLN A 402 26.79 6.01 -26.91
N ALA A 403 26.74 4.87 -26.22
CA ALA A 403 25.52 4.44 -25.55
C ALA A 403 25.15 5.39 -24.41
N ALA A 404 26.14 5.84 -23.64
CA ALA A 404 25.93 6.81 -22.55
C ALA A 404 25.33 8.12 -23.07
N LEU A 405 25.88 8.67 -24.16
CA LEU A 405 25.36 9.87 -24.81
C LEU A 405 23.90 9.70 -25.24
N TYR A 406 23.58 8.57 -25.88
CA TYR A 406 22.22 8.23 -26.27
C TYR A 406 21.28 8.21 -25.05
N SER A 407 21.70 7.58 -23.95
CA SER A 407 20.88 7.47 -22.74
C SER A 407 20.67 8.83 -22.05
N PHE A 408 21.70 9.67 -21.96
CA PHE A 408 21.57 11.04 -21.43
C PHE A 408 20.67 11.92 -22.31
N GLN A 409 20.76 11.81 -23.64
CA GLN A 409 19.84 12.50 -24.54
C GLN A 409 18.40 12.03 -24.33
N HIS A 410 18.19 10.72 -24.18
CA HIS A 410 16.86 10.17 -23.87
C HIS A 410 16.32 10.65 -22.52
N SER A 411 17.16 10.75 -21.48
CA SER A 411 16.82 11.35 -20.18
C SER A 411 16.24 12.76 -20.35
N LEU A 412 16.88 13.61 -21.17
CA LEU A 412 16.41 14.98 -21.46
C LEU A 412 15.06 15.05 -22.19
N THR A 413 14.70 14.03 -22.97
CA THR A 413 13.41 13.98 -23.68
C THR A 413 12.24 13.54 -22.80
N GLN A 414 12.51 12.96 -21.63
CA GLN A 414 11.48 12.48 -20.71
C GLN A 414 10.78 13.63 -19.97
N ILE A 415 9.67 13.31 -19.31
CA ILE A 415 9.02 14.23 -18.39
C ILE A 415 10.03 14.63 -17.30
N PRO A 416 10.31 15.92 -17.11
CA PRO A 416 11.35 16.40 -16.19
C PRO A 416 10.85 16.36 -14.73
N PHE A 417 10.54 15.17 -14.24
CA PHE A 417 9.98 14.95 -12.91
C PHE A 417 11.01 15.26 -11.83
N HIS A 418 12.22 14.73 -11.97
CA HIS A 418 13.31 14.91 -11.01
C HIS A 418 14.06 16.24 -11.16
N LYS A 419 13.88 16.94 -12.28
CA LYS A 419 14.53 18.23 -12.58
C LYS A 419 16.07 18.16 -12.59
N ILE A 420 16.61 17.10 -13.18
CA ILE A 420 18.06 16.78 -13.22
C ILE A 420 18.79 17.31 -14.47
N GLN A 421 18.15 18.14 -15.29
CA GLN A 421 18.65 18.49 -16.63
C GLN A 421 20.04 19.15 -16.60
N SER A 422 20.35 19.94 -15.57
CA SER A 422 21.68 20.56 -15.45
C SER A 422 22.77 19.51 -15.19
N ALA A 423 22.49 18.48 -14.39
CA ALA A 423 23.40 17.36 -14.18
C ALA A 423 23.60 16.56 -15.48
N THR A 424 22.51 16.23 -16.18
CA THR A 424 22.57 15.50 -17.44
C THR A 424 23.39 16.24 -18.50
N GLN A 425 23.21 17.56 -18.63
CA GLN A 425 23.98 18.39 -19.56
C GLN A 425 25.48 18.40 -19.23
N MET A 426 25.83 18.48 -17.94
CA MET A 426 27.22 18.41 -17.49
C MET A 426 27.85 17.07 -17.86
N ARG A 427 27.15 15.95 -17.61
CA ARG A 427 27.65 14.62 -18.01
C ARG A 427 27.87 14.50 -19.52
N ILE A 428 26.97 15.04 -20.34
CA ILE A 428 27.15 15.07 -21.81
C ILE A 428 28.41 15.85 -22.20
N GLN A 429 28.71 16.96 -21.53
CA GLN A 429 29.93 17.72 -21.79
C GLN A 429 31.18 16.93 -21.40
N ASP A 430 31.15 16.24 -20.24
CA ASP A 430 32.28 15.43 -19.76
C ASP A 430 32.62 14.26 -20.69
N LEU A 431 31.63 13.71 -21.41
CA LEU A 431 31.85 12.67 -22.44
C LEU A 431 32.72 13.15 -23.61
N HIS A 432 32.80 14.47 -23.87
CA HIS A 432 33.59 15.04 -24.97
C HIS A 432 35.02 15.41 -24.53
N ILE A 433 35.29 15.39 -23.23
CA ILE A 433 36.59 15.75 -22.63
C ILE A 433 37.44 14.50 -22.32
N THR A 434 36.80 13.32 -22.28
CA THR A 434 37.41 12.00 -22.04
C THR A 434 37.73 11.28 -23.34
#